data_AF-A0AB34ICY5-F1
#
_entry.id   AF-A0AB34ICY5-F1
#
_cell.length_a   1.000
_cell.length_b   1.000
_cell.length_c   1.000
_cell.angle_alpha   90.00
_cell.angle_beta   90.00
_cell.angle_gamma   90.00
#
_symmetry.space_group_name_H-M   'P 1'
#
loop_
_entity.id
_entity.type
_entity.pdbx_description
1 polymer ?
#
loop_
_entity_poly.entity_id
_entity_poly.type
_entity_poly.pdbx_seq_one_letter_code
_entity_poly.pdbx_strand_id
1 'polypeptide(L)'
;MPPLVSSAWAFGAQGLSCTAVCGPAFSCNLNGMKQLVHSASAMNASGVSQAIGLPGNCKSNLNATALLSMLPFVYGKDVSTHDNDCYTHSTTPFYLDQMACEASEPHTRRICLCDIPSQSSQVSPLPFLAGKEAKGPMVTNARSRALSSPPLATTWVLGQLGQSCNTVCGPQSSCVLPEMHSTVVSARSMSALQFTNALGFSMTFTSNDWQIGANNGYGSSLLLENSATIRRGTYIRSSASFTAPISVTASFKAHANECFTMSLFHDEQCGGSHCSAKNAGLSWENGGWGNKLRFSPGDWIQTVGYPTGWHTGTLDVASDGTASFYYNGVLMYQTAYPTTASGPLQFIGGCTGFDVKDVIISINT
;
A
#
# COMPACT_ATOMS: atom_id res chain seq x y z
N MET A 1 15.58 -7.02 45.26
CA MET A 1 15.24 -7.78 44.04
C MET A 1 13.85 -7.35 43.62
N PRO A 2 13.64 -6.90 42.37
CA PRO A 2 12.28 -6.62 41.88
C PRO A 2 11.44 -7.91 41.97
N PRO A 3 10.15 -7.82 42.33
CA PRO A 3 9.28 -8.99 42.42
C PRO A 3 9.23 -9.70 41.07
N LEU A 4 9.25 -11.04 41.10
CA LEU A 4 8.96 -11.87 39.93
C LEU A 4 7.53 -11.54 39.47
N VAL A 5 7.40 -10.73 38.43
CA VAL A 5 6.14 -10.53 37.73
C VAL A 5 5.86 -11.79 36.92
N SER A 6 4.74 -12.45 37.22
CA SER A 6 4.21 -13.50 36.36
C SER A 6 3.57 -12.86 35.14
N SER A 7 3.90 -13.31 33.94
CA SER A 7 3.28 -12.84 32.70
C SER A 7 2.37 -13.93 32.11
N ALA A 8 1.31 -13.52 31.41
CA ALA A 8 0.40 -14.42 30.70
C ALA A 8 0.16 -13.95 29.27
N TRP A 9 -0.03 -14.90 28.35
CA TRP A 9 -0.40 -14.63 26.97
C TRP A 9 -1.90 -14.38 26.85
N ALA A 10 -2.27 -13.36 26.08
CA ALA A 10 -3.65 -13.02 25.77
C ALA A 10 -3.83 -12.82 24.26
N PHE A 11 -5.02 -13.16 23.75
CA PHE A 11 -5.36 -13.10 22.32
C PHE A 11 -6.42 -12.03 22.09
N GLY A 12 -6.07 -11.01 21.31
CA GLY A 12 -6.99 -9.94 20.95
C GLY A 12 -7.91 -10.27 19.79
N ALA A 13 -9.10 -9.69 19.79
CA ALA A 13 -9.91 -9.56 18.59
C ALA A 13 -9.22 -8.62 17.57
N GLN A 14 -9.67 -8.66 16.32
CA GLN A 14 -9.21 -7.74 15.28
C GLN A 14 -9.44 -6.28 15.69
N GLY A 15 -8.48 -5.41 15.38
CA GLY A 15 -8.55 -3.97 15.68
C GLY A 15 -8.24 -3.60 17.13
N LEU A 16 -7.92 -4.56 18.02
CA LEU A 16 -7.55 -4.23 19.40
C LEU A 16 -6.03 -4.05 19.58
N SER A 17 -5.64 -3.03 20.36
CA SER A 17 -4.27 -2.85 20.82
C SER A 17 -3.91 -3.82 21.93
N CYS A 18 -2.63 -4.07 22.19
CA CYS A 18 -2.24 -4.97 23.28
C CYS A 18 -2.57 -4.40 24.65
N THR A 19 -2.58 -3.07 24.80
CA THR A 19 -3.09 -2.41 26.00
C THR A 19 -4.58 -2.71 26.20
N ALA A 20 -5.38 -2.66 25.14
CA ALA A 20 -6.80 -3.03 25.21
C ALA A 20 -7.02 -4.52 25.49
N VAL A 21 -6.18 -5.40 24.93
CA VAL A 21 -6.25 -6.86 25.16
C VAL A 21 -5.88 -7.24 26.59
N CYS A 22 -4.84 -6.63 27.15
CA CYS A 22 -4.48 -6.84 28.56
C CYS A 22 -5.54 -6.25 29.49
N GLY A 23 -6.22 -5.18 29.08
CA GLY A 23 -7.23 -4.52 29.89
C GLY A 23 -6.61 -3.73 31.07
N PRO A 24 -7.45 -3.04 31.86
CA PRO A 24 -6.96 -2.08 32.86
C PRO A 24 -6.28 -2.73 34.07
N ALA A 25 -6.47 -4.03 34.30
CA ALA A 25 -5.91 -4.76 35.44
C ALA A 25 -4.50 -5.32 35.18
N PHE A 26 -4.02 -5.28 33.93
CA PHE A 26 -2.77 -5.89 33.50
C PHE A 26 -1.99 -4.92 32.63
N SER A 27 -0.65 -4.87 32.77
CA SER A 27 0.19 -4.05 31.90
C SER A 27 0.73 -4.87 30.75
N CYS A 28 0.74 -4.31 29.54
CA CYS A 28 1.38 -4.94 28.39
C CYS A 28 2.90 -5.02 28.59
N ASN A 29 3.46 -6.24 28.58
CA ASN A 29 4.88 -6.50 28.77
C ASN A 29 5.63 -6.48 27.43
N LEU A 30 5.93 -5.28 26.96
CA LEU A 30 6.64 -5.08 25.70
C LEU A 30 8.04 -5.71 25.71
N ASN A 31 8.77 -5.59 26.82
CA ASN A 31 10.12 -6.11 26.93
C ASN A 31 10.17 -7.64 26.89
N GLY A 32 9.20 -8.31 27.52
CA GLY A 32 9.05 -9.76 27.44
C GLY A 32 8.74 -10.24 26.03
N MET A 33 7.91 -9.50 25.27
CA MET A 33 7.68 -9.80 23.86
C MET A 33 8.96 -9.65 23.02
N LYS A 34 9.72 -8.57 23.21
CA LYS A 34 11.01 -8.37 22.51
C LYS A 34 12.03 -9.47 22.84
N GLN A 35 12.14 -9.86 24.12
CA GLN A 35 13.01 -10.94 24.55
C GLN A 35 12.61 -12.29 23.94
N LEU A 36 11.30 -12.56 23.84
CA LEU A 36 10.82 -13.77 23.17
C LEU A 36 11.17 -13.75 21.69
N VAL A 37 10.95 -12.65 20.95
CA VAL A 37 11.31 -12.59 19.52
C VAL A 37 12.82 -12.76 19.32
N HIS A 38 13.64 -12.16 20.18
CA HIS A 38 15.08 -12.38 20.17
C HIS A 38 15.47 -13.85 20.38
N SER A 39 14.84 -14.54 21.34
CA SER A 39 15.13 -15.96 21.61
C SER A 39 14.50 -16.92 20.59
N ALA A 40 13.37 -16.53 20.00
CA ALA A 40 12.69 -17.24 18.91
C ALA A 40 13.46 -17.18 17.58
N SER A 41 14.38 -16.22 17.40
CA SER A 41 15.29 -16.18 16.24
C SER A 41 16.12 -17.46 16.07
N ALA A 42 16.32 -18.22 17.16
CA ALA A 42 16.98 -19.51 17.18
C ALA A 42 16.03 -20.72 17.05
N MET A 43 14.71 -20.49 16.98
CA MET A 43 13.67 -21.52 16.96
C MET A 43 12.98 -21.59 15.59
N ASN A 44 12.55 -22.78 15.17
CA ASN A 44 11.65 -22.92 14.03
C ASN A 44 10.20 -22.55 14.41
N ALA A 45 9.29 -22.44 13.43
CA ALA A 45 7.89 -22.07 13.63
C ALA A 45 7.14 -22.93 14.67
N SER A 46 7.49 -24.22 14.73
CA SER A 46 6.95 -25.16 15.71
C SER A 46 7.43 -24.84 17.13
N GLY A 47 8.69 -24.47 17.30
CA GLY A 47 9.27 -24.10 18.59
C GLY A 47 8.63 -22.84 19.17
N VAL A 48 8.37 -21.83 18.34
CA VAL A 48 7.67 -20.61 18.77
C VAL A 48 6.24 -20.93 19.19
N SER A 49 5.49 -21.66 18.36
CA SER A 49 4.08 -22.03 18.64
C SER A 49 3.92 -22.80 19.95
N GLN A 50 4.86 -23.71 20.24
CA GLN A 50 4.90 -24.47 21.49
C GLN A 50 5.24 -23.58 22.70
N ALA A 51 6.17 -22.64 22.56
CA ALA A 51 6.56 -21.73 23.63
C ALA A 51 5.42 -20.79 24.08
N ILE A 52 4.51 -20.44 23.17
CA ILE A 52 3.35 -19.56 23.44
C ILE A 52 2.02 -20.32 23.64
N GLY A 53 2.03 -21.66 23.58
CA GLY A 53 0.86 -22.48 23.85
C GLY A 53 -0.30 -22.31 22.85
N LEU A 54 0.00 -22.05 21.57
CA LEU A 54 -1.04 -21.83 20.56
C LEU A 54 -1.84 -23.11 20.27
N PRO A 55 -3.19 -23.09 20.34
CA PRO A 55 -4.04 -24.20 19.93
C PRO A 55 -4.10 -24.26 18.39
N GLY A 56 -3.13 -24.94 17.78
CA GLY A 56 -3.06 -25.17 16.34
C GLY A 56 -1.69 -24.79 15.77
N ASN A 57 -1.16 -25.65 14.89
CA ASN A 57 0.13 -25.42 14.24
C ASN A 57 0.03 -24.19 13.33
N CYS A 58 0.86 -23.18 13.55
CA CYS A 58 1.13 -22.14 12.55
C CYS A 58 1.57 -22.83 11.25
N LYS A 59 0.78 -22.74 10.18
CA LYS A 59 1.05 -23.47 8.93
C LYS A 59 2.27 -22.90 8.19
N SER A 60 2.48 -21.59 8.30
CA SER A 60 3.63 -20.90 7.73
C SER A 60 4.12 -19.80 8.67
N ASN A 61 5.44 -19.58 8.73
CA ASN A 61 6.07 -18.42 9.35
C ASN A 61 6.48 -17.48 8.23
N LEU A 62 5.74 -16.39 8.05
CA LEU A 62 6.13 -15.32 7.15
C LEU A 62 6.93 -14.29 7.95
N ASN A 63 8.22 -14.17 7.63
CA ASN A 63 9.07 -13.12 8.18
C ASN A 63 8.64 -11.78 7.58
N ALA A 64 7.86 -10.99 8.33
CA ALA A 64 7.36 -9.71 7.87
C ALA A 64 8.50 -8.67 7.89
N THR A 65 9.28 -8.60 6.80
CA THR A 65 10.42 -7.67 6.67
C THR A 65 10.03 -6.32 6.04
N ALA A 66 8.75 -5.96 5.98
CA ALA A 66 8.33 -4.70 5.39
C ALA A 66 7.09 -4.09 6.08
N LEU A 67 7.25 -2.83 6.48
CA LEU A 67 6.23 -1.77 6.68
C LEU A 67 5.22 -1.82 7.82
N LEU A 68 5.07 -2.90 8.58
CA LEU A 68 4.16 -2.87 9.73
C LEU A 68 4.95 -2.66 11.02
N SER A 69 5.03 -1.40 11.46
CA SER A 69 5.48 -1.00 12.81
C SER A 69 4.53 -1.46 13.93
N MET A 70 3.80 -2.56 13.72
CA MET A 70 2.58 -2.88 14.46
C MET A 70 2.41 -4.35 14.89
N LEU A 71 3.31 -5.28 14.55
CA LEU A 71 3.01 -6.71 14.73
C LEU A 71 3.85 -7.45 15.79
N PRO A 72 3.40 -7.58 17.06
CA PRO A 72 4.14 -8.35 18.05
C PRO A 72 4.07 -9.86 17.77
N PHE A 73 2.90 -10.38 17.39
CA PHE A 73 2.69 -11.64 16.67
C PHE A 73 1.27 -11.54 16.10
N VAL A 74 1.12 -11.79 14.80
CA VAL A 74 -0.22 -11.87 14.19
C VAL A 74 -0.62 -13.32 14.11
N TYR A 75 -1.76 -13.65 14.71
CA TYR A 75 -2.50 -14.86 14.40
C TYR A 75 -3.58 -14.49 13.38
N GLY A 76 -3.34 -14.78 12.11
CA GLY A 76 -4.31 -14.61 11.06
C GLY A 76 -5.17 -15.86 10.96
N LYS A 77 -6.42 -15.78 11.45
CA LYS A 77 -7.50 -16.57 10.84
C LYS A 77 -8.17 -15.64 9.84
N ASP A 78 -7.75 -15.73 8.59
CA ASP A 78 -8.42 -15.02 7.52
C ASP A 78 -9.85 -15.59 7.39
N VAL A 79 -10.85 -14.73 7.62
CA VAL A 79 -12.27 -15.12 7.55
C VAL A 79 -12.65 -15.49 6.11
N SER A 80 -11.84 -15.10 5.13
CA SER A 80 -12.06 -15.40 3.71
C SER A 80 -11.40 -16.70 3.22
N THR A 81 -10.31 -17.18 3.85
CA THR A 81 -9.52 -18.32 3.32
C THR A 81 -9.30 -19.51 4.25
N HIS A 82 -9.80 -19.52 5.50
CA HIS A 82 -9.68 -20.68 6.43
C HIS A 82 -8.25 -21.12 6.81
N ASP A 83 -7.19 -20.41 6.42
CA ASP A 83 -5.82 -20.75 6.79
C ASP A 83 -5.34 -20.04 8.07
N ASN A 84 -4.56 -20.77 8.87
CA ASN A 84 -3.96 -20.34 10.15
C ASN A 84 -2.51 -19.91 9.91
N ASP A 85 -2.32 -18.73 9.34
CA ASP A 85 -0.99 -18.16 9.10
C ASP A 85 -0.55 -17.27 10.27
N CYS A 86 0.73 -17.39 10.61
CA CYS A 86 1.36 -16.64 11.69
C CYS A 86 2.46 -15.74 11.12
N TYR A 87 2.42 -14.46 11.49
CA TYR A 87 3.45 -13.50 11.10
C TYR A 87 4.25 -13.11 12.33
N THR A 88 5.58 -13.17 12.19
CA THR A 88 6.53 -12.80 13.23
C THR A 88 7.31 -11.56 12.79
N HIS A 89 7.68 -10.71 13.76
CA HIS A 89 8.60 -9.60 13.50
C HIS A 89 9.96 -10.11 13.05
N SER A 90 10.63 -9.33 12.20
CA SER A 90 12.03 -9.58 11.87
C SER A 90 12.89 -9.41 13.11
N THR A 91 13.90 -10.26 13.26
CA THR A 91 14.83 -10.26 14.39
C THR A 91 15.90 -9.17 14.27
N THR A 92 15.82 -8.35 13.21
CA THR A 92 16.72 -7.22 13.02
C THR A 92 16.41 -6.11 14.02
N PRO A 93 17.43 -5.51 14.66
CA PRO A 93 17.24 -4.54 15.76
C PRO A 93 16.27 -3.40 15.44
N PHE A 94 16.31 -2.89 14.21
CA PHE A 94 15.45 -1.81 13.73
C PHE A 94 13.94 -2.13 13.87
N TYR A 95 13.53 -3.38 13.69
CA TYR A 95 12.11 -3.76 13.72
C TYR A 95 11.60 -4.05 15.13
N LEU A 96 12.49 -4.50 16.03
CA LEU A 96 12.15 -4.70 17.43
C LEU A 96 11.83 -3.39 18.14
N ASP A 97 12.44 -2.29 17.73
CA ASP A 97 12.12 -0.96 18.24
C ASP A 97 10.76 -0.44 17.80
N GLN A 98 10.17 -1.04 16.76
CA GLN A 98 8.82 -0.72 16.31
C GLN A 98 7.72 -1.50 17.03
N MET A 99 8.04 -2.48 17.89
CA MET A 99 7.01 -3.14 18.69
C MET A 99 6.37 -2.15 19.66
N ALA A 100 5.03 -2.05 19.64
CA ALA A 100 4.28 -1.13 20.49
C ALA A 100 3.01 -1.77 21.05
N CYS A 101 2.72 -1.51 22.33
CA CYS A 101 1.50 -1.96 23.00
C CYS A 101 0.24 -1.24 22.46
N GLU A 102 0.37 0.02 22.05
CA GLU A 102 -0.75 0.86 21.58
C GLU A 102 -1.13 0.67 20.11
N ALA A 103 -0.28 0.02 19.30
CA ALA A 103 -0.60 -0.25 17.90
C ALA A 103 -1.83 -1.18 17.81
N SER A 104 -2.68 -1.00 16.80
CA SER A 104 -3.85 -1.85 16.53
C SER A 104 -3.87 -2.22 15.05
N GLU A 105 -4.42 -3.40 14.73
CA GLU A 105 -4.44 -3.90 13.35
C GLU A 105 -5.85 -4.32 12.93
N PRO A 106 -6.46 -3.66 11.92
CA PRO A 106 -7.88 -3.83 11.61
C PRO A 106 -8.23 -5.21 11.05
N HIS A 107 -7.26 -5.92 10.46
CA HIS A 107 -7.53 -7.17 9.74
C HIS A 107 -7.01 -8.42 10.44
N THR A 108 -6.30 -8.27 11.55
CA THR A 108 -5.58 -9.39 12.17
C THR A 108 -5.71 -9.43 13.69
N ARG A 109 -5.59 -10.61 14.29
CA ARG A 109 -5.60 -10.77 15.75
C ARG A 109 -4.18 -10.66 16.29
N ARG A 110 -4.01 -9.95 17.40
CA ARG A 110 -2.71 -9.79 18.06
C ARG A 110 -2.57 -10.78 19.22
N ILE A 111 -1.37 -11.33 19.39
CA ILE A 111 -0.96 -12.05 20.60
C ILE A 111 -0.17 -11.08 21.47
N CYS A 112 -0.60 -10.93 22.73
CA CYS A 112 -0.06 -9.95 23.66
C CYS A 112 0.44 -10.64 24.92
N LEU A 113 1.57 -10.17 25.47
CA LEU A 113 2.05 -10.60 26.77
C LEU A 113 1.62 -9.57 27.82
N CYS A 114 0.92 -10.02 28.86
CA CYS A 114 0.38 -9.16 29.91
C CYS A 114 1.00 -9.53 31.26
N ASP A 115 1.52 -8.55 32.00
CA ASP A 115 2.03 -8.75 33.35
C ASP A 115 0.88 -8.81 34.36
N ILE A 116 0.92 -9.84 35.20
CA ILE A 116 0.00 -10.05 36.31
C ILE A 116 0.61 -9.39 37.55
N PRO A 117 -0.08 -8.44 38.19
CA PRO A 117 0.38 -7.82 39.42
C PRO A 117 0.62 -8.89 40.50
N SER A 118 1.78 -8.83 41.17
CA SER A 118 2.23 -9.82 42.16
C SER A 118 1.34 -9.94 43.41
N GLN A 119 0.34 -9.07 43.57
CA GLN A 119 -0.63 -9.12 44.68
C GLN A 119 -1.96 -9.80 44.32
N SER A 120 -2.09 -10.33 43.10
CA SER A 120 -3.30 -11.01 42.64
C SER A 120 -3.31 -12.51 43.04
N SER A 121 -3.35 -12.80 44.34
CA SER A 121 -3.49 -14.19 44.83
C SER A 121 -4.93 -14.74 44.71
N GLN A 122 -5.87 -14.01 44.08
CA GLN A 122 -7.28 -14.42 43.96
C GLN A 122 -7.96 -14.20 42.59
N VAL A 123 -7.22 -13.94 41.51
CA VAL A 123 -7.84 -13.83 40.18
C VAL A 123 -7.85 -15.19 39.49
N SER A 124 -9.06 -15.72 39.25
CA SER A 124 -9.28 -16.90 38.41
C SER A 124 -8.67 -16.70 37.01
N PRO A 125 -8.18 -17.77 36.33
CA PRO A 125 -7.60 -17.64 35.00
C PRO A 125 -8.54 -16.89 34.05
N LEU A 126 -7.99 -15.94 33.29
CA LEU A 126 -8.70 -15.09 32.33
C LEU A 126 -9.72 -15.91 31.52
N PRO A 127 -11.01 -15.52 31.47
CA PRO A 127 -11.97 -16.19 30.62
C PRO A 127 -11.58 -15.97 29.15
N PHE A 128 -11.48 -17.07 28.40
CA PHE A 128 -11.48 -17.06 26.94
C PHE A 128 -12.74 -16.31 26.47
N LEU A 129 -12.59 -15.06 26.01
CA LEU A 129 -13.64 -14.34 25.30
C LEU A 129 -13.73 -14.89 23.86
N ALA A 130 -14.24 -16.11 23.72
CA ALA A 130 -14.67 -16.66 22.45
C ALA A 130 -16.01 -16.01 22.08
N GLY A 131 -15.99 -14.95 21.28
CA GLY A 131 -17.19 -14.40 20.67
C GLY A 131 -17.87 -15.45 19.80
N LYS A 132 -18.97 -16.04 20.27
CA LYS A 132 -19.90 -16.82 19.44
C LYS A 132 -20.77 -15.84 18.66
N GLU A 133 -20.72 -15.91 17.33
CA GLU A 133 -21.67 -15.23 16.45
C GLU A 133 -23.08 -15.79 16.68
N ALA A 134 -24.01 -14.92 17.09
CA ALA A 134 -25.43 -15.24 17.14
C ALA A 134 -26.05 -14.98 15.76
N LYS A 135 -26.45 -16.04 15.06
CA LYS A 135 -27.36 -15.96 13.91
C LYS A 135 -28.80 -15.86 14.43
N GLY A 136 -29.47 -14.75 14.15
CA GLY A 136 -30.91 -14.54 14.40
C GLY A 136 -31.59 -13.92 13.16
N PRO A 137 -32.87 -14.23 12.90
CA PRO A 137 -33.45 -14.21 11.55
C PRO A 137 -34.09 -12.87 11.13
N MET A 138 -34.22 -12.72 9.80
CA MET A 138 -35.02 -11.70 9.12
C MET A 138 -36.47 -11.65 9.63
N VAL A 139 -36.96 -10.43 9.87
CA VAL A 139 -38.39 -10.11 9.94
C VAL A 139 -38.68 -8.93 9.01
N THR A 140 -39.72 -9.11 8.20
CA THR A 140 -40.22 -8.21 7.16
C THR A 140 -41.26 -7.20 7.68
N ASN A 141 -41.37 -6.09 6.93
CA ASN A 141 -42.50 -5.16 6.78
C ASN A 141 -42.90 -4.24 7.96
N ALA A 142 -42.76 -2.92 7.71
CA ALA A 142 -43.79 -1.94 8.05
C ALA A 142 -43.76 -0.75 7.07
N ARG A 143 -44.90 -0.49 6.44
CA ARG A 143 -45.24 0.73 5.69
C ARG A 143 -45.47 1.89 6.66
N SER A 144 -45.03 3.11 6.33
CA SER A 144 -45.73 4.33 6.76
C SER A 144 -45.40 5.56 5.90
N ARG A 145 -46.43 5.96 5.15
CA ARG A 145 -46.93 7.31 4.80
C ARG A 145 -45.94 8.45 4.50
N ALA A 146 -46.08 8.92 3.27
CA ALA A 146 -45.67 10.23 2.79
C ALA A 146 -46.46 11.37 3.46
N LEU A 147 -45.77 12.45 3.82
CA LEU A 147 -46.31 13.79 3.99
C LEU A 147 -45.51 14.72 3.08
N SER A 148 -46.20 15.27 2.08
CA SER A 148 -45.67 16.22 1.10
C SER A 148 -45.77 17.64 1.64
N SER A 149 -44.64 18.32 1.74
CA SER A 149 -44.56 19.79 1.75
C SER A 149 -43.69 20.23 0.57
N PRO A 150 -44.05 21.30 -0.16
CA PRO A 150 -43.32 21.71 -1.35
C PRO A 150 -41.94 22.24 -0.98
N PRO A 151 -40.88 21.97 -1.77
CA PRO A 151 -39.58 22.59 -1.53
C PRO A 151 -39.65 24.08 -1.85
N LEU A 152 -39.19 24.91 -0.92
CA LEU A 152 -38.86 26.31 -1.17
C LEU A 152 -37.77 26.36 -2.25
N ALA A 153 -38.00 27.12 -3.31
CA ALA A 153 -37.03 27.29 -4.38
C ALA A 153 -35.84 28.12 -3.87
N THR A 154 -34.69 27.46 -3.68
CA THR A 154 -33.41 28.13 -3.40
C THR A 154 -32.77 28.52 -4.73
N THR A 155 -32.72 29.82 -5.03
CA THR A 155 -32.01 30.34 -6.20
C THR A 155 -30.58 30.70 -5.81
N TRP A 156 -29.60 30.10 -6.47
CA TRP A 156 -28.19 30.44 -6.28
C TRP A 156 -27.80 31.58 -7.23
N VAL A 157 -27.21 32.64 -6.69
CA VAL A 157 -26.71 33.78 -7.46
C VAL A 157 -25.19 33.80 -7.34
N LEU A 158 -24.49 33.73 -8.47
CA LEU A 158 -23.03 33.84 -8.54
C LEU A 158 -22.63 35.32 -8.53
N GLY A 159 -21.96 35.76 -7.45
CA GLY A 159 -21.32 37.08 -7.38
C GLY A 159 -19.89 37.04 -7.92
N GLN A 160 -19.43 38.15 -8.49
CA GLN A 160 -18.02 38.31 -8.89
C GLN A 160 -17.13 38.60 -7.67
N LEU A 161 -15.87 38.17 -7.72
CA LEU A 161 -14.85 38.44 -6.71
C LEU A 161 -14.79 39.95 -6.41
N GLY A 162 -15.03 40.32 -5.15
CA GLY A 162 -15.03 41.71 -4.68
C GLY A 162 -16.40 42.37 -4.50
N GLN A 163 -17.51 41.70 -4.84
CA GLN A 163 -18.86 42.23 -4.58
C GLN A 163 -19.34 41.94 -3.16
N SER A 164 -19.95 42.94 -2.52
CA SER A 164 -20.57 42.77 -1.20
C SER A 164 -21.90 42.01 -1.32
N CYS A 165 -22.23 41.18 -0.33
CA CYS A 165 -23.41 40.32 -0.35
C CYS A 165 -24.74 41.11 -0.52
N ASN A 166 -24.81 42.33 0.03
CA ASN A 166 -25.95 43.23 -0.12
C ASN A 166 -26.14 43.73 -1.56
N THR A 167 -25.07 43.79 -2.34
CA THR A 167 -25.11 44.18 -3.76
C THR A 167 -25.69 43.07 -4.64
N VAL A 168 -25.49 41.81 -4.26
CA VAL A 168 -25.90 40.64 -5.06
C VAL A 168 -27.34 40.21 -4.76
N CYS A 169 -27.79 40.30 -3.50
CA CYS A 169 -29.10 39.77 -3.09
C CYS A 169 -30.18 40.84 -2.91
N GLY A 170 -29.80 42.14 -2.85
CA GLY A 170 -30.74 43.23 -2.65
C GLY A 170 -31.23 43.38 -1.19
N PRO A 171 -31.87 44.50 -0.84
CA PRO A 171 -32.09 44.90 0.56
C PRO A 171 -33.20 44.13 1.32
N GLN A 172 -33.83 43.12 0.73
CA GLN A 172 -34.97 42.39 1.35
C GLN A 172 -34.80 40.88 1.50
N SER A 173 -33.60 40.33 1.27
CA SER A 173 -33.34 38.90 1.46
C SER A 173 -32.26 38.65 2.51
N SER A 174 -32.55 37.74 3.46
CA SER A 174 -31.61 37.30 4.48
C SER A 174 -30.52 36.41 3.88
N CYS A 175 -29.30 36.92 3.78
CA CYS A 175 -28.13 36.14 3.38
C CYS A 175 -27.52 35.43 4.59
N VAL A 176 -27.48 34.09 4.55
CA VAL A 176 -26.76 33.28 5.55
C VAL A 176 -25.47 32.79 4.90
N LEU A 177 -24.33 33.28 5.39
CA LEU A 177 -23.01 32.73 5.04
C LEU A 177 -22.78 31.47 5.87
N PRO A 178 -22.49 30.30 5.27
CA PRO A 178 -22.03 29.15 6.06
C PRO A 178 -20.61 29.42 6.60
N GLU A 179 -20.40 29.13 7.88
CA GLU A 179 -19.07 29.18 8.51
C GLU A 179 -18.10 28.25 7.77
N MET A 180 -17.04 28.81 7.20
CA MET A 180 -15.95 28.04 6.58
C MET A 180 -14.99 27.55 7.67
N HIS A 181 -15.06 26.27 8.00
CA HIS A 181 -13.91 25.57 8.60
C HIS A 181 -12.80 25.45 7.54
N SER A 182 -11.58 25.84 7.93
CA SER A 182 -10.39 25.83 7.07
C SER A 182 -10.14 24.42 6.52
N THR A 183 -10.41 24.23 5.24
CA THR A 183 -10.09 23.01 4.50
C THR A 183 -9.01 23.37 3.49
N VAL A 184 -7.86 22.68 3.56
CA VAL A 184 -6.81 22.77 2.54
C VAL A 184 -7.41 22.29 1.23
N VAL A 185 -7.57 23.21 0.27
CA VAL A 185 -8.14 22.92 -1.04
C VAL A 185 -7.11 22.14 -1.86
N SER A 186 -7.39 20.84 -2.00
CA SER A 186 -6.83 20.00 -3.07
C SER A 186 -7.32 20.56 -4.41
N ALA A 187 -6.38 20.86 -5.30
CA ALA A 187 -6.67 21.39 -6.63
C ALA A 187 -7.48 20.39 -7.46
N ARG A 188 -8.80 20.63 -7.56
CA ARG A 188 -9.65 20.08 -8.63
C ARG A 188 -10.43 21.23 -9.26
N SER A 189 -10.47 21.16 -10.58
CA SER A 189 -11.05 22.10 -11.56
C SER A 189 -10.32 23.43 -11.75
N MET A 190 -9.39 23.45 -12.72
CA MET A 190 -9.07 24.66 -13.47
C MET A 190 -9.62 24.51 -14.89
N SER A 191 -10.53 25.41 -15.25
CA SER A 191 -10.99 25.64 -16.62
C SER A 191 -9.88 26.28 -17.46
N ALA A 192 -9.85 25.88 -18.74
CA ALA A 192 -8.79 26.13 -19.71
C ALA A 192 -8.40 27.62 -19.84
N LEU A 193 -7.16 27.91 -19.46
CA LEU A 193 -6.35 29.03 -19.95
C LEU A 193 -5.00 28.42 -20.35
N GLN A 194 -4.62 28.64 -21.61
CA GLN A 194 -3.46 28.04 -22.25
C GLN A 194 -2.16 28.41 -21.52
N PHE A 195 -1.54 27.40 -20.88
CA PHE A 195 -0.14 27.40 -20.50
C PHE A 195 0.55 26.29 -21.29
N THR A 196 1.35 26.65 -22.30
CA THR A 196 2.16 25.72 -23.11
C THR A 196 3.48 25.34 -22.44
N ASN A 197 3.49 25.22 -21.11
CA ASN A 197 4.65 24.68 -20.39
C ASN A 197 4.32 23.24 -20.06
N ALA A 198 5.10 22.30 -20.60
CA ALA A 198 5.07 20.90 -20.19
C ALA A 198 5.43 20.86 -18.69
N LEU A 199 4.42 20.86 -17.83
CA LEU A 199 4.58 20.71 -16.39
C LEU A 199 4.84 19.24 -16.12
N GLY A 200 6.13 18.86 -16.11
CA GLY A 200 6.55 17.61 -15.51
C GLY A 200 6.24 17.65 -14.01
N PHE A 201 5.57 16.61 -13.51
CA PHE A 201 5.39 16.42 -12.08
C PHE A 201 6.15 15.16 -11.64
N SER A 202 6.73 15.23 -10.45
CA SER A 202 7.33 14.07 -9.80
C SER A 202 6.24 13.26 -9.12
N MET A 203 6.27 11.94 -9.27
CA MET A 203 5.42 11.04 -8.48
C MET A 203 6.15 10.63 -7.21
N THR A 204 5.51 10.86 -6.06
CA THR A 204 5.93 10.27 -4.79
C THR A 204 5.48 8.81 -4.73
N PHE A 205 6.22 7.99 -3.99
CA PHE A 205 5.88 6.58 -3.78
C PHE A 205 5.09 6.44 -2.48
N THR A 206 3.83 6.91 -2.49
CA THR A 206 2.90 6.71 -1.39
C THR A 206 1.89 5.60 -1.72
N SER A 207 1.26 5.02 -0.70
CA SER A 207 0.20 4.01 -0.88
C SER A 207 -1.08 4.56 -1.53
N ASN A 208 -1.24 5.89 -1.60
CA ASN A 208 -2.35 6.50 -2.32
C ASN A 208 -2.08 6.54 -3.83
N ASP A 209 -0.82 6.73 -4.21
CA ASP A 209 -0.40 6.87 -5.61
C ASP A 209 -0.08 5.52 -6.25
N TRP A 210 0.25 4.52 -5.44
CA TRP A 210 0.70 3.20 -5.89
C TRP A 210 -0.04 2.06 -5.21
N GLN A 211 -0.52 1.13 -6.03
CA GLN A 211 -0.99 -0.18 -5.62
C GLN A 211 0.18 -1.17 -5.67
N ILE A 212 0.40 -1.88 -4.56
CA ILE A 212 1.39 -2.96 -4.49
C ILE A 212 0.67 -4.27 -4.80
N GLY A 213 1.14 -4.99 -5.80
CA GLY A 213 0.70 -6.35 -6.09
C GLY A 213 1.82 -7.34 -5.85
N ALA A 214 1.49 -8.49 -5.27
CA ALA A 214 2.45 -9.56 -5.00
C ALA A 214 1.90 -10.90 -5.50
N ASN A 215 2.80 -11.78 -5.93
CA ASN A 215 2.51 -13.19 -5.98
C ASN A 215 2.74 -13.83 -4.61
N ASN A 216 1.79 -14.67 -4.21
CA ASN A 216 1.76 -15.41 -2.95
C ASN A 216 3.10 -16.13 -2.71
N GLY A 217 4.03 -15.51 -1.99
CA GLY A 217 5.31 -16.12 -1.60
C GLY A 217 6.58 -15.26 -1.72
N TYR A 218 6.58 -14.14 -2.45
CA TYR A 218 7.82 -13.35 -2.66
C TYR A 218 8.02 -12.18 -1.69
N GLY A 219 7.11 -12.01 -0.72
CA GLY A 219 7.07 -10.86 0.19
C GLY A 219 6.55 -9.60 -0.50
N SER A 220 6.49 -8.50 0.24
CA SER A 220 5.93 -7.23 -0.25
C SER A 220 7.02 -6.30 -0.77
N SER A 221 6.70 -5.54 -1.82
CA SER A 221 7.47 -4.35 -2.21
C SER A 221 7.42 -3.30 -1.11
N LEU A 222 8.48 -2.51 -1.01
CA LEU A 222 8.61 -1.42 -0.05
C LEU A 222 8.49 -0.09 -0.79
N LEU A 223 7.54 0.75 -0.38
CA LEU A 223 7.43 2.13 -0.81
C LEU A 223 8.10 3.04 0.23
N LEU A 224 9.02 3.88 -0.22
CA LEU A 224 9.65 4.97 0.53
C LEU A 224 9.30 6.26 -0.19
N GLU A 225 9.19 7.40 0.50
CA GLU A 225 8.66 8.65 -0.07
C GLU A 225 9.14 9.00 -1.50
N ASN A 226 10.44 8.76 -1.79
CA ASN A 226 11.07 9.07 -3.09
C ASN A 226 11.61 7.84 -3.84
N SER A 227 11.36 6.62 -3.37
CA SER A 227 11.84 5.41 -4.03
C SER A 227 10.99 4.19 -3.70
N ALA A 228 11.07 3.16 -4.52
CA ALA A 228 10.51 1.86 -4.20
C ALA A 228 11.52 0.75 -4.40
N THR A 229 11.48 -0.24 -3.53
CA THR A 229 12.17 -1.53 -3.72
C THR A 229 11.12 -2.56 -4.08
N ILE A 230 11.22 -3.05 -5.32
CA ILE A 230 10.28 -4.01 -5.90
C ILE A 230 10.93 -5.39 -5.84
N ARG A 231 10.24 -6.35 -5.23
CA ARG A 231 10.75 -7.71 -5.11
C ARG A 231 10.49 -8.49 -6.39
N ARG A 232 11.28 -9.55 -6.63
CA ARG A 232 11.01 -10.52 -7.68
C ARG A 232 9.58 -11.05 -7.56
N GLY A 233 8.86 -11.18 -8.68
CA GLY A 233 7.49 -11.68 -8.72
C GLY A 233 6.42 -10.71 -8.20
N THR A 234 6.81 -9.47 -7.88
CA THR A 234 5.91 -8.41 -7.41
C THR A 234 5.90 -7.24 -8.37
N TYR A 235 4.96 -6.33 -8.20
CA TYR A 235 4.88 -5.10 -8.96
C TYR A 235 4.34 -3.96 -8.11
N ILE A 236 4.59 -2.74 -8.57
CA ILE A 236 3.84 -1.56 -8.15
C ILE A 236 3.17 -0.96 -9.39
N ARG A 237 1.97 -0.45 -9.21
CA ARG A 237 1.12 0.08 -10.26
C ARG A 237 0.58 1.43 -9.82
N SER A 238 0.59 2.43 -10.69
CA SER A 238 -0.02 3.72 -10.39
C SER A 238 -1.54 3.57 -10.19
N SER A 239 -2.08 4.24 -9.19
CA SER A 239 -3.53 4.36 -8.98
C SER A 239 -4.18 5.17 -10.10
N ALA A 240 -3.45 6.14 -10.66
CA ALA A 240 -3.88 6.92 -11.82
C ALA A 240 -3.71 6.13 -13.13
N SER A 241 -4.57 6.42 -14.09
CA SER A 241 -4.39 6.04 -15.49
C SER A 241 -3.91 7.24 -16.29
N PHE A 242 -3.02 6.99 -17.24
CA PHE A 242 -2.44 7.99 -18.11
C PHE A 242 -2.91 7.79 -19.54
N THR A 243 -2.76 8.82 -20.37
CA THR A 243 -3.05 8.81 -21.81
C THR A 243 -1.93 9.53 -22.55
N ALA A 244 -1.67 9.16 -23.80
CA ALA A 244 -0.80 9.96 -24.67
C ALA A 244 -1.43 11.35 -24.93
N PRO A 245 -0.61 12.39 -25.17
CA PRO A 245 0.85 12.41 -25.13
C PRO A 245 1.43 12.44 -23.71
N ILE A 246 2.45 11.63 -23.45
CA ILE A 246 3.06 11.47 -22.13
C ILE A 246 4.53 11.05 -22.23
N SER A 247 5.35 11.59 -21.34
CA SER A 247 6.72 11.14 -21.11
C SER A 247 6.86 10.63 -19.67
N VAL A 248 7.40 9.42 -19.51
CA VAL A 248 7.73 8.84 -18.21
C VAL A 248 9.21 8.58 -18.15
N THR A 249 9.88 9.15 -17.15
CA THR A 249 11.29 8.91 -16.86
C THR A 249 11.45 8.35 -15.45
N ALA A 250 12.31 7.36 -15.28
CA ALA A 250 12.63 6.81 -13.97
C ALA A 250 14.10 6.37 -13.89
N SER A 251 14.67 6.43 -12.69
CA SER A 251 15.96 5.83 -12.38
C SER A 251 15.77 4.48 -11.71
N PHE A 252 16.55 3.48 -12.11
CA PHE A 252 16.42 2.11 -11.61
C PHE A 252 17.77 1.41 -11.46
N LYS A 253 17.78 0.36 -10.64
CA LYS A 253 18.94 -0.49 -10.40
C LYS A 253 18.49 -1.90 -9.99
N ALA A 254 18.88 -2.92 -10.74
CA ALA A 254 18.54 -4.30 -10.43
C ALA A 254 19.33 -4.84 -9.24
N HIS A 255 18.73 -5.77 -8.47
CA HIS A 255 19.41 -6.47 -7.38
C HIS A 255 20.37 -7.55 -7.88
N ALA A 256 20.21 -8.00 -9.13
CA ALA A 256 21.06 -9.00 -9.79
C ALA A 256 21.11 -8.72 -11.30
N ASN A 257 22.02 -9.40 -12.02
CA ASN A 257 22.13 -9.32 -13.49
C ASN A 257 20.99 -10.10 -14.15
N GLU A 258 19.75 -9.64 -13.95
CA GLU A 258 18.52 -10.34 -14.33
C GLU A 258 17.41 -9.33 -14.63
N CYS A 259 16.33 -9.85 -15.21
CA CYS A 259 15.31 -9.01 -15.83
C CYS A 259 14.36 -8.27 -14.87
N PHE A 260 14.01 -7.01 -15.17
CA PHE A 260 12.89 -6.26 -14.61
C PHE A 260 12.25 -5.35 -15.68
N THR A 261 11.03 -4.88 -15.47
CA THR A 261 10.23 -4.18 -16.50
C THR A 261 9.60 -2.91 -15.98
N MET A 262 9.52 -1.89 -16.84
CA MET A 262 8.60 -0.77 -16.72
C MET A 262 7.60 -0.83 -17.88
N SER A 263 6.31 -0.67 -17.61
CA SER A 263 5.25 -0.73 -18.62
C SER A 263 4.26 0.41 -18.47
N LEU A 264 3.72 0.87 -19.60
CA LEU A 264 2.72 1.91 -19.69
C LEU A 264 1.50 1.41 -20.48
N PHE A 265 0.31 1.89 -20.09
CA PHE A 265 -0.98 1.57 -20.72
C PHE A 265 -1.34 0.08 -20.66
N HIS A 266 -0.92 -0.59 -19.59
CA HIS A 266 -1.15 -2.01 -19.41
C HIS A 266 -1.54 -2.33 -17.97
N ASP A 267 -2.58 -3.14 -17.79
CA ASP A 267 -3.21 -3.39 -16.48
C ASP A 267 -3.16 -4.85 -16.02
N GLU A 268 -2.55 -5.75 -16.80
CA GLU A 268 -2.40 -7.14 -16.42
C GLU A 268 -1.57 -7.23 -15.14
N GLN A 269 -1.96 -8.16 -14.28
CA GLN A 269 -1.35 -8.37 -12.99
C GLN A 269 -0.39 -9.55 -13.07
N CYS A 270 0.68 -9.51 -12.27
CA CYS A 270 1.58 -10.65 -12.16
C CYS A 270 0.85 -11.86 -11.55
N GLY A 271 0.70 -12.95 -12.31
CA GLY A 271 0.33 -14.26 -11.78
C GLY A 271 1.50 -15.26 -11.84
N GLY A 272 1.85 -15.89 -10.71
CA GLY A 272 2.85 -16.96 -10.63
C GLY A 272 4.29 -16.55 -10.27
N SER A 273 5.23 -17.48 -10.42
CA SER A 273 6.66 -17.30 -10.07
C SER A 273 7.46 -16.48 -11.08
N HIS A 274 6.89 -16.30 -12.27
CA HIS A 274 7.38 -15.42 -13.32
C HIS A 274 6.22 -14.52 -13.71
N CYS A 275 6.36 -13.21 -13.49
CA CYS A 275 5.29 -12.27 -13.81
C CYS A 275 4.98 -12.30 -15.31
N SER A 276 3.83 -12.87 -15.70
CA SER A 276 3.39 -12.95 -17.10
C SER A 276 3.16 -11.58 -17.73
N ALA A 277 2.75 -10.59 -16.92
CA ALA A 277 2.54 -9.20 -17.33
C ALA A 277 3.84 -8.47 -17.72
N LYS A 278 5.01 -9.10 -17.57
CA LYS A 278 6.27 -8.52 -18.05
C LYS A 278 6.28 -8.47 -19.59
N ASN A 279 6.86 -7.42 -20.15
CA ASN A 279 6.94 -7.16 -21.60
C ASN A 279 5.58 -6.97 -22.31
N ALA A 280 4.49 -6.76 -21.57
CA ALA A 280 3.17 -6.53 -22.14
C ALA A 280 2.87 -5.02 -22.32
N GLY A 281 1.98 -4.71 -23.26
CA GLY A 281 1.68 -3.34 -23.67
C GLY A 281 2.90 -2.59 -24.20
N LEU A 282 2.97 -1.29 -23.90
CA LEU A 282 4.12 -0.45 -24.21
C LEU A 282 5.11 -0.54 -23.05
N SER A 283 6.22 -1.25 -23.24
CA SER A 283 7.09 -1.58 -22.11
C SER A 283 8.53 -1.76 -22.51
N TRP A 284 9.39 -1.71 -21.52
CA TRP A 284 10.79 -2.03 -21.68
C TRP A 284 11.30 -2.87 -20.50
N GLU A 285 12.14 -3.86 -20.81
CA GLU A 285 12.79 -4.75 -19.85
C GLU A 285 14.30 -4.52 -19.90
N ASN A 286 14.93 -4.32 -18.74
CA ASN A 286 16.38 -4.36 -18.59
C ASN A 286 16.81 -5.67 -17.99
N GLY A 287 18.06 -6.08 -18.23
CA GLY A 287 18.64 -7.28 -17.63
C GLY A 287 18.13 -8.57 -18.26
N GLY A 288 17.44 -8.48 -19.40
CA GLY A 288 17.08 -9.66 -20.19
C GLY A 288 18.34 -10.44 -20.55
N TRP A 289 18.39 -11.74 -20.20
CA TRP A 289 19.59 -12.58 -20.37
C TRP A 289 20.88 -11.94 -19.80
N GLY A 290 20.74 -11.19 -18.71
CA GLY A 290 21.83 -10.56 -17.98
C GLY A 290 22.20 -9.15 -18.45
N ASN A 291 22.29 -8.90 -19.76
CA ASN A 291 22.86 -7.65 -20.27
C ASN A 291 22.12 -6.99 -21.44
N LYS A 292 20.85 -7.37 -21.66
CA LYS A 292 20.04 -6.87 -22.77
C LYS A 292 18.91 -5.96 -22.29
N LEU A 293 18.62 -4.96 -23.11
CA LEU A 293 17.34 -4.27 -23.13
C LEU A 293 16.42 -4.97 -24.13
N ARG A 294 15.14 -5.01 -23.81
CA ARG A 294 14.06 -5.49 -24.67
C ARG A 294 12.93 -4.46 -24.66
N PHE A 295 12.38 -4.13 -25.82
CA PHE A 295 11.26 -3.19 -25.96
C PHE A 295 10.04 -3.87 -26.59
N SER A 296 8.86 -3.54 -26.08
CA SER A 296 7.56 -3.96 -26.61
C SER A 296 6.70 -2.75 -26.96
N PRO A 297 5.91 -2.79 -28.05
CA PRO A 297 5.74 -3.92 -28.97
C PRO A 297 6.93 -4.10 -29.94
N GLY A 298 7.05 -5.30 -30.52
CA GLY A 298 8.03 -5.59 -31.58
C GLY A 298 9.23 -6.45 -31.15
N ASP A 299 9.41 -6.67 -29.85
CA ASP A 299 10.48 -7.52 -29.30
C ASP A 299 11.88 -7.09 -29.77
N TRP A 300 12.12 -5.78 -29.81
CA TRP A 300 13.43 -5.25 -30.19
C TRP A 300 14.41 -5.45 -29.03
N ILE A 301 15.61 -5.94 -29.31
CA ILE A 301 16.59 -6.33 -28.30
C ILE A 301 17.97 -5.71 -28.60
N GLN A 302 18.63 -5.18 -27.57
CA GLN A 302 19.99 -4.62 -27.68
C GLN A 302 20.83 -4.94 -26.44
N THR A 303 22.12 -5.20 -26.63
CA THR A 303 23.07 -5.36 -25.53
C THR A 303 23.48 -3.99 -24.98
N VAL A 304 23.29 -3.74 -23.68
CA VAL A 304 23.61 -2.46 -23.02
C VAL A 304 24.45 -2.57 -21.75
N GLY A 305 24.94 -3.77 -21.43
CA GLY A 305 25.66 -4.03 -20.19
C GLY A 305 24.73 -4.46 -19.04
N TYR A 306 25.30 -4.61 -17.84
CA TYR A 306 24.58 -5.17 -16.70
C TYR A 306 23.71 -4.13 -15.97
N PRO A 307 22.52 -4.51 -15.49
CA PRO A 307 21.54 -3.59 -14.88
C PRO A 307 21.79 -3.28 -13.39
N THR A 308 22.89 -3.75 -12.82
CA THR A 308 23.19 -3.64 -11.37
C THR A 308 23.70 -2.26 -10.94
N GLY A 309 23.94 -1.35 -11.90
CA GLY A 309 24.19 0.07 -11.66
C GLY A 309 22.89 0.89 -11.71
N TRP A 310 22.98 2.15 -11.27
CA TRP A 310 21.90 3.10 -11.51
C TRP A 310 21.89 3.52 -12.98
N HIS A 311 20.72 3.41 -13.59
CA HIS A 311 20.47 3.77 -14.97
C HIS A 311 19.17 4.54 -15.06
N THR A 312 18.98 5.27 -16.16
CA THR A 312 17.77 6.02 -16.42
C THR A 312 17.10 5.49 -17.69
N GLY A 313 15.79 5.36 -17.64
CA GLY A 313 14.98 4.93 -18.77
C GLY A 313 13.85 5.93 -18.96
N THR A 314 13.60 6.27 -20.22
CA THR A 314 12.51 7.16 -20.60
C THR A 314 11.66 6.48 -21.65
N LEU A 315 10.35 6.56 -21.48
CA LEU A 315 9.36 6.11 -22.43
C LEU A 315 8.49 7.33 -22.75
N ASP A 316 8.60 7.81 -23.98
CA ASP A 316 7.92 8.99 -24.48
C ASP A 316 6.91 8.60 -25.56
N VAL A 317 5.66 9.00 -25.40
CA VAL A 317 4.58 8.73 -26.35
C VAL A 317 4.08 10.06 -26.86
N ALA A 318 4.40 10.37 -28.11
CA ALA A 318 3.98 11.59 -28.77
C ALA A 318 2.49 11.56 -29.16
N SER A 319 1.94 12.73 -29.46
CA SER A 319 0.53 12.89 -29.84
C SER A 319 0.17 12.21 -31.15
N ASP A 320 1.16 11.94 -32.01
CA ASP A 320 1.00 11.23 -33.28
C ASP A 320 1.04 9.70 -33.13
N GLY A 321 1.25 9.20 -31.91
CA GLY A 321 1.36 7.77 -31.60
C GLY A 321 2.77 7.22 -31.73
N THR A 322 3.79 8.05 -31.94
CA THR A 322 5.19 7.60 -31.90
C THR A 322 5.60 7.34 -30.45
N ALA A 323 5.94 6.09 -30.14
CA ALA A 323 6.55 5.71 -28.87
C ALA A 323 8.07 5.60 -29.02
N SER A 324 8.80 6.38 -28.22
CA SER A 324 10.26 6.47 -28.21
C SER A 324 10.82 5.98 -26.87
N PHE A 325 11.80 5.09 -26.94
CA PHE A 325 12.45 4.51 -25.78
C PHE A 325 13.89 5.01 -25.68
N TYR A 326 14.24 5.55 -24.52
CA TYR A 326 15.59 6.04 -24.23
C TYR A 326 16.20 5.29 -23.07
N TYR A 327 17.51 5.07 -23.16
CA TYR A 327 18.32 4.48 -22.09
C TYR A 327 19.53 5.36 -21.83
N ASN A 328 19.68 5.82 -20.59
CA ASN A 328 20.69 6.81 -20.17
C ASN A 328 20.71 8.04 -21.10
N GLY A 329 19.52 8.51 -21.50
CA GLY A 329 19.34 9.67 -22.40
C GLY A 329 19.58 9.39 -23.89
N VAL A 330 19.98 8.18 -24.27
CA VAL A 330 20.19 7.79 -25.68
C VAL A 330 18.94 7.15 -26.24
N LEU A 331 18.46 7.62 -27.40
CA LEU A 331 17.34 6.99 -28.11
C LEU A 331 17.76 5.59 -28.57
N MET A 332 17.04 4.58 -28.12
CA MET A 332 17.33 3.17 -28.42
C MET A 332 16.40 2.61 -29.47
N TYR A 333 15.11 2.91 -29.38
CA TYR A 333 14.08 2.34 -30.24
C TYR A 333 12.89 3.28 -30.40
N GLN A 334 12.24 3.21 -31.56
CA GLN A 334 10.98 3.91 -31.84
C GLN A 334 10.01 2.97 -32.54
N THR A 335 8.73 3.09 -32.21
CA THR A 335 7.68 2.30 -32.83
C THR A 335 6.36 3.07 -32.84
N ALA A 336 5.43 2.68 -33.70
CA ALA A 336 4.08 3.20 -33.68
C ALA A 336 3.29 2.53 -32.55
N TYR A 337 2.49 3.32 -31.83
CA TYR A 337 1.62 2.87 -30.76
C TYR A 337 0.26 3.60 -30.83
N PRO A 338 -0.87 2.95 -30.48
CA PRO A 338 -2.18 3.60 -30.57
C PRO A 338 -2.26 4.88 -29.72
N THR A 339 -2.65 5.99 -30.33
CA THR A 339 -2.86 7.29 -29.64
C THR A 339 -3.99 7.26 -28.62
N THR A 340 -4.92 6.32 -28.78
CA THR A 340 -6.06 6.11 -27.86
C THR A 340 -5.70 5.22 -26.67
N ALA A 341 -4.46 4.73 -26.58
CA ALA A 341 -4.06 3.88 -25.47
C ALA A 341 -4.09 4.64 -24.15
N SER A 342 -4.66 3.99 -23.13
CA SER A 342 -4.76 4.51 -21.78
C SER A 342 -4.54 3.39 -20.78
N GLY A 343 -3.99 3.71 -19.63
CA GLY A 343 -3.80 2.77 -18.53
C GLY A 343 -2.72 3.23 -17.56
N PRO A 344 -2.41 2.40 -16.57
CA PRO A 344 -1.48 2.77 -15.50
C PRO A 344 -0.02 2.69 -15.98
N LEU A 345 0.87 3.27 -15.18
CA LEU A 345 2.30 2.99 -15.15
C LEU A 345 2.53 1.82 -14.19
N GLN A 346 3.33 0.83 -14.59
CA GLN A 346 3.76 -0.24 -13.71
C GLN A 346 5.28 -0.42 -13.71
N PHE A 347 5.78 -0.84 -12.56
CA PHE A 347 7.14 -1.31 -12.37
C PHE A 347 7.09 -2.74 -11.82
N ILE A 348 7.69 -3.67 -12.55
CA ILE A 348 7.49 -5.11 -12.37
C ILE A 348 8.84 -5.78 -12.11
N GLY A 349 8.97 -6.43 -10.94
CA GLY A 349 10.12 -7.27 -10.62
C GLY A 349 10.01 -8.60 -11.33
N GLY A 350 10.60 -8.72 -12.52
CA GLY A 350 10.48 -9.91 -13.37
C GLY A 350 11.29 -11.11 -12.83
N CYS A 351 12.52 -11.25 -13.33
CA CYS A 351 13.44 -12.32 -12.97
C CYS A 351 14.18 -12.01 -11.65
N THR A 352 14.33 -10.73 -11.32
CA THR A 352 14.93 -10.24 -10.08
C THR A 352 14.11 -9.07 -9.50
N GLY A 353 14.42 -8.70 -8.26
CA GLY A 353 13.97 -7.44 -7.69
C GLY A 353 14.83 -6.27 -8.16
N PHE A 354 14.33 -5.06 -7.97
CA PHE A 354 15.06 -3.83 -8.31
C PHE A 354 14.61 -2.66 -7.46
N ASP A 355 15.46 -1.64 -7.41
CA ASP A 355 15.13 -0.34 -6.84
C ASP A 355 14.74 0.62 -7.96
N VAL A 356 13.74 1.47 -7.71
CA VAL A 356 13.32 2.55 -8.60
C VAL A 356 13.18 3.86 -7.80
N LYS A 357 13.50 4.99 -8.42
CA LYS A 357 13.38 6.34 -7.85
C LYS A 357 13.26 7.39 -8.95
N ASP A 358 13.06 8.64 -8.53
CA ASP A 358 13.07 9.81 -9.42
C ASP A 358 12.09 9.64 -10.60
N VAL A 359 10.86 9.20 -10.31
CA VAL A 359 9.82 8.98 -11.33
C VAL A 359 9.19 10.32 -11.69
N ILE A 360 9.43 10.75 -12.93
CA ILE A 360 8.92 12.01 -13.48
C ILE A 360 7.94 11.68 -14.59
N ILE A 361 6.74 12.26 -14.50
CA ILE A 361 5.71 12.17 -15.52
C ILE A 361 5.45 13.56 -16.08
N SER A 362 5.56 13.70 -17.40
CA SER A 362 5.26 14.94 -18.11
C SER A 362 4.14 14.70 -19.12
N ILE A 363 3.09 15.50 -19.05
CA ILE A 363 2.00 15.47 -20.05
C ILE A 363 2.31 16.59 -21.06
N ASN A 364 2.61 16.18 -22.29
CA ASN A 364 3.02 17.10 -23.35
C ASN A 364 1.77 17.61 -24.09
N THR A 365 1.10 18.64 -23.57
CA THR A 365 -0.13 19.19 -24.17
C THR A 365 0.06 19.80 -25.54
#